data_AF-A0A8X6ISH0-F1
#
_entry.id   AF-A0A8X6ISH0-F1
#
_cell.length_a   1.000
_cell.length_b   1.000
_cell.length_c   1.000
_cell.angle_alpha   90.00
_cell.angle_beta   90.00
_cell.angle_gamma   90.00
#
_symmetry.space_group_name_H-M   'P 1'
#
loop_
_entity.id
_entity.type
_entity.pdbx_description
1 polymer ?
#
loop_
_entity_poly.entity_id
_entity_poly.type
_entity_poly.pdbx_seq_one_letter_code
_entity_poly.pdbx_strand_id
1 'polypeptide(L)'
;MIRANRRITIDEVAEELGISHERAQNIIHDILRYRKVSARWVPRQLTSTHQEQRMAVRLEHLVRYHEDGNDFLFRIVTGDETWVHHFTPESKAASMEWKHPSSPVRKKFKTTPSAVSESYRGSTLKFPYSLQKSLSGVDSR
;
A
#
# COMPACT_ATOMS: atom_id res chain seq x y z
N MET A 1 25.47 2.76 -2.45
CA MET A 1 24.41 2.53 -3.45
C MET A 1 23.08 2.08 -2.82
N ILE A 2 22.87 0.79 -2.47
CA ILE A 2 21.54 0.28 -2.05
C ILE A 2 20.97 0.98 -0.79
N ARG A 3 21.82 1.37 0.17
CA ARG A 3 21.38 2.13 1.35
C ARG A 3 20.86 3.52 1.00
N ALA A 4 21.42 4.15 -0.03
CA ALA A 4 21.04 5.49 -0.52
C ALA A 4 19.81 5.42 -1.45
N ASN A 5 19.78 4.46 -2.38
CA ASN A 5 18.63 4.18 -3.24
C ASN A 5 18.18 2.72 -3.09
N ARG A 6 17.09 2.49 -2.35
CA ARG A 6 16.54 1.13 -2.14
C ARG A 6 15.79 0.58 -3.35
N ARG A 7 15.54 1.38 -4.39
CA ARG A 7 14.85 0.94 -5.61
C ARG A 7 15.78 0.60 -6.76
N ILE A 8 17.09 0.76 -6.56
CA ILE A 8 18.12 0.47 -7.56
C ILE A 8 17.95 -0.94 -8.13
N THR A 9 18.06 -1.08 -9.44
CA THR A 9 17.98 -2.37 -10.12
C THR A 9 19.31 -3.11 -10.02
N ILE A 10 19.31 -4.43 -10.31
CA ILE A 10 20.57 -5.18 -10.33
C ILE A 10 21.43 -4.72 -11.51
N ASP A 11 20.80 -4.37 -12.63
CA ASP A 11 21.48 -3.86 -13.82
C ASP A 11 22.18 -2.54 -13.56
N GLU A 12 21.51 -1.59 -12.90
CA GLU A 12 22.13 -0.32 -12.47
C GLU A 12 23.34 -0.56 -11.55
N VAL A 13 23.25 -1.53 -10.65
CA VAL A 13 24.39 -1.90 -9.77
C VAL A 13 25.53 -2.52 -10.58
N ALA A 14 25.22 -3.38 -11.54
CA ALA A 14 26.20 -4.06 -12.38
C ALA A 14 26.94 -3.06 -13.28
N GLU A 15 26.23 -2.12 -13.87
CA GLU A 15 26.77 -1.07 -14.73
C GLU A 15 27.67 -0.11 -13.94
N GLU A 16 27.21 0.41 -12.80
CA GLU A 16 27.98 1.35 -11.97
C GLU A 16 29.27 0.72 -11.41
N LEU A 17 29.26 -0.59 -11.13
CA LEU A 17 30.42 -1.31 -10.60
C LEU A 17 31.27 -2.00 -11.69
N GLY A 18 30.83 -2.00 -12.95
CA GLY A 18 31.51 -2.68 -14.06
C GLY A 18 31.62 -4.21 -13.87
N ILE A 19 30.64 -4.84 -13.22
CA ILE A 19 30.62 -6.29 -12.97
C ILE A 19 29.47 -6.97 -13.71
N SER A 20 29.49 -8.30 -13.82
CA SER A 20 28.36 -9.03 -14.40
C SER A 20 27.11 -8.95 -13.52
N HIS A 21 25.92 -9.01 -14.16
CA HIS A 21 24.62 -9.03 -13.48
C HIS A 21 24.55 -10.11 -12.40
N GLU A 22 24.99 -11.34 -12.73
CA GLU A 22 24.98 -12.48 -11.80
C GLU A 22 25.88 -12.20 -10.59
N ARG A 23 27.06 -11.59 -10.80
CA ARG A 23 27.97 -11.24 -9.72
C ARG A 23 27.35 -10.18 -8.81
N ALA A 24 26.71 -9.17 -9.38
CA ALA A 24 25.97 -8.16 -8.63
C ALA A 24 24.84 -8.81 -7.80
N GLN A 25 24.04 -9.69 -8.40
CA GLN A 25 22.97 -10.40 -7.72
C GLN A 25 23.48 -11.23 -6.53
N ASN A 26 24.54 -12.03 -6.73
CA ASN A 26 25.14 -12.86 -5.69
C ASN A 26 25.68 -12.01 -4.53
N ILE A 27 26.36 -10.90 -4.83
CA ILE A 27 26.85 -9.99 -3.78
C ILE A 27 25.68 -9.41 -2.98
N ILE A 28 24.63 -8.92 -3.65
CA ILE A 28 23.48 -8.30 -3.00
C ILE A 28 22.73 -9.31 -2.12
N HIS A 29 22.44 -10.49 -2.66
CA HIS A 29 21.58 -11.48 -2.02
C HIS A 29 22.32 -12.37 -1.02
N ASP A 30 23.50 -12.88 -1.38
CA ASP A 30 24.17 -13.91 -0.59
C ASP A 30 25.25 -13.36 0.32
N ILE A 31 25.96 -12.31 -0.09
CA ILE A 31 26.99 -11.69 0.74
C ILE A 31 26.38 -10.63 1.66
N LEU A 32 25.67 -9.67 1.08
CA LEU A 32 25.08 -8.54 1.80
C LEU A 32 23.70 -8.87 2.40
N ARG A 33 23.12 -10.03 2.05
CA ARG A 33 21.85 -10.55 2.60
C ARG A 33 20.64 -9.64 2.35
N TYR A 34 20.68 -8.78 1.34
CA TYR A 34 19.53 -7.97 0.95
C TYR A 34 18.52 -8.79 0.16
N ARG A 35 17.24 -8.52 0.39
CA ARG A 35 16.12 -9.10 -0.37
C ARG A 35 15.25 -8.01 -0.96
N LYS A 36 14.76 -8.22 -2.18
CA LYS A 36 13.81 -7.29 -2.81
C LYS A 36 12.40 -7.63 -2.32
N VAL A 37 11.74 -6.69 -1.63
CA VAL A 37 10.43 -6.91 -1.01
C VAL A 37 9.50 -5.74 -1.26
N SER A 38 8.22 -6.02 -1.49
CA SER A 38 7.18 -4.98 -1.48
C SER A 38 6.79 -4.61 -0.05
N ALA A 39 6.56 -3.32 0.22
CA ALA A 39 5.99 -2.91 1.50
C ALA A 39 4.58 -3.49 1.71
N ARG A 40 4.21 -3.71 2.97
CA ARG A 40 2.85 -4.14 3.33
C ARG A 40 1.91 -2.94 3.25
N TRP A 41 0.82 -3.10 2.50
CA TRP A 41 -0.28 -2.14 2.47
C TRP A 41 -1.09 -2.24 3.76
N VAL A 42 -1.31 -1.10 4.41
CA VAL A 42 -2.12 -0.97 5.62
C VAL A 42 -3.25 0.01 5.32
N PRO A 43 -4.52 -0.32 5.65
CA PRO A 43 -5.67 0.50 5.27
C PRO A 43 -5.58 1.96 5.72
N ARG A 44 -5.18 2.20 6.99
CA ARG A 44 -5.02 3.54 7.56
C ARG A 44 -3.89 3.58 8.57
N GLN A 45 -3.31 4.76 8.74
CA GLN A 45 -2.43 5.07 9.86
C GLN A 45 -3.31 5.43 11.07
N LEU A 46 -3.26 4.64 12.13
CA LEU A 46 -4.06 4.89 13.34
C LEU A 46 -3.37 5.93 14.23
N THR A 47 -4.12 6.93 14.69
CA THR A 47 -3.71 7.85 15.76
C THR A 47 -3.71 7.12 17.11
N SER A 48 -3.09 7.68 18.14
CA SER A 48 -3.11 7.12 19.50
C SER A 48 -4.55 6.91 20.00
N THR A 49 -5.41 7.91 19.83
CA THR A 49 -6.83 7.84 20.22
C THR A 49 -7.57 6.70 19.51
N HIS A 50 -7.36 6.51 18.19
CA HIS A 50 -7.96 5.38 17.48
C HIS A 50 -7.44 4.02 17.99
N GLN A 51 -6.18 3.95 18.44
CA GLN A 51 -5.60 2.73 19.00
C GLN A 51 -6.22 2.41 20.37
N GLU A 52 -6.37 3.42 21.23
CA GLU A 52 -7.00 3.29 22.56
C GLU A 52 -8.46 2.84 22.44
N GLN A 53 -9.25 3.50 21.58
CA GLN A 53 -10.64 3.12 21.32
C GLN A 53 -10.76 1.67 20.83
N ARG A 54 -9.90 1.27 19.87
CA ARG A 54 -9.88 -0.10 19.37
C ARG A 54 -9.48 -1.10 20.45
N MET A 55 -8.58 -0.73 21.35
CA MET A 55 -8.17 -1.59 22.46
C MET A 55 -9.30 -1.76 23.47
N ALA A 56 -10.01 -0.69 23.81
CA ALA A 56 -11.15 -0.73 24.71
C ALA A 56 -12.26 -1.67 24.20
N VAL A 57 -12.70 -1.48 22.94
CA VAL A 57 -13.72 -2.35 22.31
C VAL A 57 -13.23 -3.80 22.21
N ARG A 58 -11.96 -4.01 21.89
CA ARG A 58 -11.38 -5.37 21.85
C ARG A 58 -11.46 -6.05 23.21
N LEU A 59 -11.13 -5.34 24.29
CA LEU A 59 -11.17 -5.90 25.63
C LEU A 59 -12.60 -6.22 26.05
N GLU A 60 -13.56 -5.33 25.76
CA GLU A 60 -14.98 -5.59 26.01
C GLU A 60 -15.45 -6.86 25.30
N HIS A 61 -15.18 -7.00 24.00
CA HIS A 61 -15.56 -8.19 23.24
C HIS A 61 -14.85 -9.46 23.74
N LEU A 62 -13.61 -9.34 24.20
CA LEU A 62 -12.86 -10.48 24.75
C LEU A 62 -13.46 -10.96 26.07
N VAL A 63 -13.85 -10.04 26.96
CA VAL A 63 -14.53 -10.37 28.22
C VAL A 63 -15.86 -11.05 27.93
N ARG A 64 -16.67 -10.49 27.02
CA ARG A 64 -17.96 -11.10 26.64
C ARG A 64 -17.79 -12.49 26.03
N TYR A 65 -16.76 -12.69 25.19
CA TYR A 65 -16.44 -14.03 24.68
C TYR A 65 -15.97 -14.99 25.79
N HIS A 66 -15.28 -14.51 26.82
CA HIS A 66 -14.89 -15.34 27.96
C HIS A 66 -16.10 -15.79 28.79
N GLU A 67 -17.11 -14.93 28.92
CA GLU A 67 -18.34 -15.21 29.69
C GLU A 67 -19.30 -16.13 28.93
N ASP A 68 -19.57 -15.81 27.66
CA ASP A 68 -20.61 -16.46 26.86
C ASP A 68 -20.05 -17.52 25.88
N GLY A 69 -18.72 -17.59 25.71
CA GLY A 69 -18.07 -18.52 24.79
C GLY A 69 -18.55 -18.38 23.34
N ASN A 70 -18.79 -19.52 22.70
CA ASN A 70 -19.21 -19.56 21.30
C ASN A 70 -20.65 -19.07 21.09
N ASP A 71 -21.50 -19.07 22.13
CA ASP A 71 -22.88 -18.58 22.02
C ASP A 71 -22.91 -17.09 21.67
N PHE A 72 -21.95 -16.31 22.17
CA PHE A 72 -21.76 -14.93 21.75
C PHE A 72 -21.49 -14.84 20.25
N LEU A 73 -20.57 -15.65 19.72
CA LEU A 73 -20.21 -15.63 18.30
C LEU A 73 -21.38 -16.04 17.40
N PHE A 74 -22.17 -17.04 17.79
CA PHE A 74 -23.31 -17.51 17.00
C PHE A 74 -24.43 -16.48 16.84
N ARG A 75 -24.49 -15.48 17.72
CA ARG A 75 -25.47 -14.39 17.66
C ARG A 75 -25.03 -13.23 16.78
N ILE A 76 -23.76 -13.20 16.35
CA ILE A 76 -23.23 -12.10 15.54
C ILE A 76 -23.59 -12.34 14.06
N VAL A 77 -24.32 -11.39 13.49
CA VAL A 77 -24.51 -11.28 12.04
C VAL A 77 -23.69 -10.08 11.55
N THR A 78 -22.79 -10.29 10.58
CA THR A 78 -21.96 -9.21 10.00
C THR A 78 -22.21 -9.07 8.51
N GLY A 79 -22.15 -7.85 8.00
CA GLY A 79 -22.12 -7.55 6.57
C GLY A 79 -21.18 -6.38 6.29
N ASP A 80 -20.58 -6.36 5.09
CA ASP A 80 -19.76 -5.26 4.59
C ASP A 80 -19.98 -5.11 3.08
N GLU A 81 -19.77 -3.92 2.55
CA GLU A 81 -19.90 -3.63 1.12
C GLU A 81 -18.52 -3.64 0.46
N THR A 82 -18.37 -4.43 -0.61
CA THR A 82 -17.14 -4.48 -1.39
C THR A 82 -17.37 -4.02 -2.82
N TRP A 83 -16.63 -3.01 -3.27
CA TRP A 83 -16.65 -2.57 -4.66
C TRP A 83 -15.95 -3.59 -5.57
N VAL A 84 -16.63 -4.02 -6.63
CA VAL A 84 -16.05 -4.88 -7.68
C VAL A 84 -15.63 -4.00 -8.86
N HIS A 85 -14.34 -4.00 -9.18
CA HIS A 85 -13.79 -3.23 -10.30
C HIS A 85 -13.60 -4.13 -11.53
N HIS A 86 -13.93 -3.63 -12.72
CA HIS A 86 -13.75 -4.34 -14.00
C HIS A 86 -12.31 -4.32 -14.53
N PHE A 87 -11.37 -3.65 -13.84
CA PHE A 87 -9.99 -3.48 -14.28
C PHE A 87 -8.99 -3.81 -13.15
N THR A 88 -7.89 -4.43 -13.51
CA THR A 88 -6.76 -4.76 -12.61
C THR A 88 -5.80 -3.58 -12.49
N PRO A 89 -5.64 -2.94 -11.32
CA PRO A 89 -4.70 -1.85 -11.14
C PRO A 89 -3.22 -2.31 -11.17
N GLU A 90 -2.31 -1.32 -11.27
CA GLU A 90 -0.85 -1.46 -11.39
C GLU A 90 -0.21 -2.57 -10.53
N SER A 91 0.84 -3.19 -11.09
CA SER A 91 1.51 -4.32 -10.44
C SER A 91 2.29 -3.89 -9.19
N LYS A 92 2.11 -4.66 -8.11
CA LYS A 92 2.85 -4.53 -6.85
C LYS A 92 4.38 -4.62 -7.04
N ALA A 93 4.84 -5.20 -8.16
CA ALA A 93 6.24 -5.38 -8.49
C ALA A 93 7.00 -4.05 -8.62
N ALA A 94 6.37 -3.00 -9.17
CA ALA A 94 6.98 -1.67 -9.28
C ALA A 94 7.26 -1.01 -7.92
N SER A 95 6.63 -1.50 -6.85
CA SER A 95 6.77 -0.96 -5.50
C SER A 95 7.85 -1.63 -4.65
N MET A 96 8.58 -2.61 -5.21
CA MET A 96 9.56 -3.41 -4.49
C MET A 96 10.84 -2.62 -4.20
N GLU A 97 11.34 -2.78 -2.97
CA GLU A 97 12.54 -2.11 -2.46
C GLU A 97 13.47 -3.15 -1.84
N TRP A 98 14.79 -2.91 -1.92
CA TRP A 98 15.79 -3.70 -1.23
C TRP A 98 15.71 -3.51 0.28
N LYS A 99 15.67 -4.62 1.01
CA LYS A 99 15.58 -4.68 2.47
C LYS A 99 16.67 -5.57 3.03
N HIS A 100 17.38 -5.04 4.04
CA HIS A 100 18.25 -5.83 4.90
C HIS A 100 17.45 -6.51 6.04
N PRO A 101 17.80 -7.72 6.49
CA PRO A 101 17.08 -8.44 7.53
C PRO A 101 16.89 -7.65 8.84
N SER A 102 17.90 -6.87 9.24
CA SER A 102 17.83 -6.03 10.44
C SER A 102 17.01 -4.73 10.29
N SER A 103 16.50 -4.43 9.09
CA SER A 103 15.75 -3.19 8.84
C SER A 103 14.27 -3.35 9.24
N PRO A 104 13.64 -2.35 9.88
CA PRO A 104 12.22 -2.41 10.21
C PRO A 104 11.35 -2.54 8.96
N VAL A 105 10.19 -3.17 9.11
CA VAL A 105 9.23 -3.34 8.02
C VAL A 105 8.60 -1.98 7.70
N ARG A 106 8.83 -1.48 6.48
CA ARG A 106 8.13 -0.31 5.97
C ARG A 106 6.66 -0.66 5.71
N LYS A 107 5.76 0.16 6.25
CA LYS A 107 4.33 0.12 5.99
C LYS A 107 4.00 1.20 4.98
N LYS A 108 3.17 0.89 3.99
CA LYS A 108 2.56 1.89 3.10
C LYS A 108 1.11 2.03 3.53
N PHE A 109 0.70 3.23 3.90
CA PHE A 109 -0.68 3.54 4.23
C PHE A 109 -1.42 3.93 2.95
N LYS A 110 -2.67 3.49 2.79
CA LYS A 110 -3.50 4.01 1.71
C LYS A 110 -3.86 5.45 2.03
N THR A 111 -3.57 6.37 1.11
CA THR A 111 -4.07 7.74 1.16
C THR A 111 -5.35 7.78 0.34
N THR A 112 -6.50 7.93 0.98
CA THR A 112 -7.73 8.33 0.28
C THR A 112 -7.62 9.82 -0.07
N PRO A 113 -7.85 10.24 -1.33
CA PRO A 113 -8.01 11.65 -1.65
C PRO A 113 -9.08 12.26 -0.74
N SER A 114 -8.81 13.44 -0.17
CA SER A 114 -9.80 14.17 0.62
C SER A 114 -10.99 14.52 -0.29
N ALA A 115 -12.18 14.01 0.03
CA ALA A 115 -13.40 14.43 -0.65
C ALA A 115 -13.78 15.83 -0.14
N VAL A 116 -13.63 16.85 -0.98
CA VAL A 116 -14.23 18.16 -0.73
C VAL A 116 -15.67 18.07 -1.24
N SER A 117 -16.65 18.12 -0.33
CA SER A 117 -18.05 18.29 -0.71
C SER A 117 -18.27 19.76 -1.06
N GLU A 118 -18.09 20.13 -2.31
CA GLU A 118 -18.53 21.42 -2.81
C GLU A 118 -20.03 21.31 -3.14
N SER A 119 -20.87 21.98 -2.35
CA SER A 119 -22.32 21.98 -2.59
C SER A 119 -22.59 22.78 -3.87
N TYR A 120 -22.78 22.08 -5.00
CA TYR A 120 -23.13 22.72 -6.26
C TYR A 120 -24.56 23.24 -6.23
N ARG A 121 -24.72 24.55 -6.02
CA ARG A 121 -25.91 25.30 -6.43
C ARG A 121 -25.61 25.91 -7.80
N GLY A 122 -26.17 25.34 -8.86
CA GLY A 122 -26.34 26.00 -10.17
C GLY A 122 -25.19 25.89 -11.18
N SER A 123 -25.42 25.07 -12.21
CA SER A 123 -25.01 25.22 -13.61
C SER A 123 -23.64 25.86 -13.96
N THR A 124 -22.64 25.00 -14.18
CA THR A 124 -21.75 24.99 -15.37
C THR A 124 -21.00 23.65 -15.33
N LEU A 125 -21.13 22.83 -16.38
CA LEU A 125 -20.38 21.57 -16.48
C LEU A 125 -18.88 21.89 -16.59
N LYS A 126 -18.15 21.72 -15.49
CA LYS A 126 -16.68 21.63 -15.50
C LYS A 126 -16.30 20.19 -15.24
N PHE A 127 -15.72 19.55 -16.26
CA PHE A 127 -15.18 18.20 -16.14
C PHE A 127 -14.06 18.17 -15.08
N PRO A 128 -13.94 17.09 -14.29
CA PRO A 128 -12.85 16.92 -13.34
C PRO A 128 -11.49 16.86 -14.06
N TYR A 129 -10.44 17.34 -13.38
CA TYR A 129 -9.05 17.44 -13.86
C TYR A 129 -8.49 16.11 -14.42
N SER A 130 -9.08 14.97 -14.02
CA SER A 130 -8.73 13.63 -14.50
C SER A 130 -9.25 13.30 -15.90
N LEU A 131 -10.20 14.07 -16.45
CA LEU A 131 -10.72 13.88 -17.81
C LEU A 131 -10.06 14.79 -18.85
N GLN A 132 -9.34 15.83 -18.44
CA GLN A 132 -8.65 16.75 -19.37
C GLN A 132 -7.47 16.10 -20.11
N LYS A 133 -6.84 15.05 -19.55
CA LYS A 133 -5.68 14.38 -20.18
C LYS A 133 -6.03 13.32 -21.23
N SER A 134 -7.31 13.08 -21.50
CA SER A 134 -7.75 12.14 -22.55
C SER A 134 -8.17 12.78 -23.87
N LEU A 135 -8.16 14.12 -23.96
CA LEU A 135 -8.61 14.87 -25.14
C LEU A 135 -7.49 15.66 -25.87
N SER A 136 -6.22 15.42 -25.56
CA SER A 136 -5.09 16.13 -26.20
C SER A 136 -4.10 15.21 -26.92
N GLY A 137 -4.53 14.07 -27.46
CA GLY A 137 -3.60 13.16 -28.12
C GLY A 137 -4.20 12.15 -29.09
N VAL A 138 -4.79 12.64 -30.20
CA VAL A 138 -4.86 11.98 -31.53
C VAL A 138 -5.03 13.13 -32.55
N ASP A 139 -3.95 13.64 -33.15
CA ASP A 139 -3.30 13.22 -34.42
C ASP A 139 -3.87 13.97 -35.65
N SER A 140 -3.00 14.70 -36.35
CA SER A 140 -3.23 15.18 -37.72
C SER A 140 -1.89 15.46 -38.39
N ARG A 141 -1.47 14.46 -39.20
CA ARG A 141 -0.70 14.51 -40.46
C ARG A 141 0.21 15.71 -40.73
#